data_AF-A0A926YJK8-F1
#
_entry.id   AF-A0A926YJK8-F1
#
_cell.length_a   1.000
_cell.length_b   1.000
_cell.length_c   1.000
_cell.angle_alpha   90.00
_cell.angle_beta   90.00
_cell.angle_gamma   90.00
#
_symmetry.space_group_name_H-M   'P 1'
#
loop_
_entity.id
_entity.type
_entity.pdbx_description
1 polymer ?
#
loop_
_entity_poly.entity_id
_entity_poly.type
_entity_poly.pdbx_seq_one_letter_code
_entity_poly.pdbx_strand_id
1 'polypeptide(L)'
;MNAEVRAASQGAQVDTIASKLNIFTLQGVAVTPRGYAVPTLDGTLLQITAQGGRSTLADLQKADLGIPFSVVEQQGSLVLTTSDYLPRHFLVQVSPTGIIRTIADLSDVSGGFGAPFGVAVSGAEYVVTLSPDVTESSGLLIRVKDTGAITEIADVSGFGKPFGVVVQNGEFVVAQQTGHLLRVRPDGKVSPIVDLAKAGFGIPFGVAAREMDLFVTTNTGLVVRVKDGTPTLVVNLLSQKLGIPSGIAVSGSDLIVTTNSGYLLRVRLS
;
A
#
# COMPACT_ATOMS: atom_id res chain seq x y z
N MET A 1 -14.96 -25.56 -6.60
CA MET A 1 -13.57 -26.06 -6.65
C MET A 1 -13.16 -25.99 -8.11
N ASN A 2 -12.62 -24.85 -8.55
CA ASN A 2 -12.36 -24.59 -9.97
C ASN A 2 -10.85 -24.47 -10.22
N ALA A 3 -10.41 -25.27 -11.20
CA ALA A 3 -9.21 -25.22 -12.02
C ALA A 3 -7.99 -24.54 -11.40
N GLU A 4 -7.01 -25.38 -11.07
CA GLU A 4 -5.64 -25.01 -10.76
C GLU A 4 -5.15 -23.86 -11.66
N VAL A 5 -4.78 -22.75 -11.03
CA VAL A 5 -3.85 -21.77 -11.60
C VAL A 5 -2.49 -22.47 -11.68
N ARG A 6 -2.34 -23.37 -12.65
CA ARG A 6 -1.05 -23.88 -13.14
C ARG A 6 -0.61 -22.99 -14.29
N ALA A 7 -0.27 -21.75 -13.97
CA ALA A 7 0.77 -21.06 -14.71
C ALA A 7 2.07 -21.39 -13.98
N ALA A 8 2.97 -22.11 -14.64
CA ALA A 8 4.30 -22.40 -14.10
C ALA A 8 4.94 -21.09 -13.65
N SER A 9 5.09 -20.91 -12.33
CA SER A 9 5.92 -19.84 -11.80
C SER A 9 7.33 -20.08 -12.35
N GLN A 10 7.86 -19.16 -13.15
CA GLN A 10 9.30 -18.95 -13.10
C GLN A 10 9.54 -18.50 -11.66
N GLY A 11 9.94 -19.45 -10.81
CA GLY A 11 9.83 -19.31 -9.36
C GLY A 11 10.71 -18.16 -8.88
N ALA A 12 10.11 -16.99 -8.70
CA ALA A 12 10.80 -15.85 -8.12
C ALA A 12 11.42 -16.28 -6.79
N GLN A 13 12.70 -15.99 -6.61
CA GLN A 13 13.38 -16.31 -5.37
C GLN A 13 12.86 -15.38 -4.28
N VAL A 14 12.50 -15.94 -3.13
CA VAL A 14 12.04 -15.17 -1.96
C VAL A 14 13.05 -15.32 -0.84
N ASP A 15 13.65 -14.20 -0.42
CA ASP A 15 14.53 -14.12 0.74
C ASP A 15 13.81 -13.40 1.89
N THR A 16 13.95 -13.91 3.12
CA THR A 16 13.46 -13.20 4.31
C THR A 16 14.47 -12.16 4.75
N ILE A 17 14.06 -10.89 4.81
CA ILE A 17 14.87 -9.79 5.34
C ILE A 17 14.67 -9.68 6.86
N ALA A 18 13.42 -9.71 7.30
CA ALA A 18 13.05 -9.69 8.71
C ALA A 18 11.77 -10.50 8.95
N SER A 19 11.57 -10.96 10.18
CA SER A 19 10.39 -11.71 10.61
C SER A 19 9.95 -11.26 12.01
N LYS A 20 8.78 -11.75 12.45
CA LYS A 20 8.16 -11.38 13.74
C LYS A 20 7.89 -9.88 13.86
N LEU A 21 7.57 -9.24 12.75
CA LEU A 21 7.08 -7.87 12.71
C LEU A 21 5.60 -7.87 13.08
N ASN A 22 5.17 -6.89 13.88
CA ASN A 22 3.77 -6.75 14.29
C ASN A 22 2.97 -6.10 13.15
N ILE A 23 2.75 -6.83 12.06
CA ILE A 23 2.14 -6.32 10.82
C ILE A 23 0.73 -6.85 10.68
N PHE A 24 -0.20 -5.98 10.31
CA PHE A 24 -1.56 -6.31 9.93
C PHE A 24 -1.80 -6.10 8.43
N THR A 25 -2.96 -6.56 7.94
CA THR A 25 -3.36 -6.42 6.54
C THR A 25 -3.36 -4.94 6.13
N LEU A 26 -2.95 -4.67 4.88
CA LEU A 26 -2.83 -3.32 4.28
C LEU A 26 -1.67 -2.44 4.79
N GLN A 27 -0.84 -2.92 5.72
CA GLN A 27 0.35 -2.17 6.13
C GLN A 27 1.44 -2.25 5.07
N GLY A 28 1.86 -1.07 4.61
CA GLY A 28 2.76 -0.84 3.48
C GLY A 28 4.22 -1.15 3.77
N VAL A 29 5.08 -0.77 2.83
CA VAL A 29 6.53 -0.69 3.01
C VAL A 29 7.08 0.38 2.08
N ALA A 30 8.06 1.14 2.54
CA ALA A 30 8.80 2.07 1.70
C ALA A 30 10.27 1.67 1.63
N VAL A 31 10.88 1.85 0.46
CA VAL A 31 12.32 1.75 0.28
C VAL A 31 12.93 3.09 0.69
N THR A 32 14.01 3.04 1.45
CA THR A 32 14.73 4.21 1.98
C THR A 32 16.22 4.05 1.69
N PRO A 33 17.02 5.14 1.75
CA PRO A 33 18.48 5.04 1.64
C PRO A 33 19.13 4.11 2.68
N ARG A 34 18.46 3.85 3.82
CA ARG A 34 18.97 3.01 4.92
C ARG A 34 18.39 1.58 4.92
N GLY A 35 17.60 1.22 3.91
CA GLY A 35 16.88 -0.06 3.84
C GLY A 35 15.39 0.18 3.63
N TYR A 36 14.57 -0.16 4.62
CA TYR A 36 13.11 -0.18 4.49
C TYR A 36 12.45 0.46 5.69
N ALA A 37 11.31 1.13 5.45
CA ALA A 37 10.43 1.61 6.50
C ALA A 37 9.15 0.77 6.52
N VAL A 38 8.78 0.27 7.69
CA VAL A 38 7.63 -0.64 7.86
C VAL A 38 6.75 -0.15 9.02
N PRO A 39 5.50 0.24 8.76
CA PRO A 39 4.53 0.52 9.79
C PRO A 39 4.04 -0.77 10.46
N THR A 40 3.71 -0.68 11.74
CA THR A 40 3.26 -1.82 12.56
C THR A 40 1.96 -1.52 13.29
N LEU A 41 1.23 -2.58 13.63
CA LEU A 41 -0.10 -2.53 14.24
C LEU A 41 -0.12 -1.85 15.62
N ASP A 42 1.00 -1.87 16.33
CA ASP A 42 1.20 -1.16 17.60
C ASP A 42 1.50 0.35 17.42
N GLY A 43 1.34 0.87 16.21
CA GLY A 43 1.49 2.30 15.92
C GLY A 43 2.93 2.77 15.70
N THR A 44 3.90 1.85 15.62
CA THR A 44 5.28 2.24 15.35
C THR A 44 5.61 2.26 13.86
N LEU A 45 6.60 3.08 13.51
CA LEU A 45 7.28 3.03 12.22
C LEU A 45 8.68 2.49 12.45
N LEU A 46 8.96 1.31 11.90
CA LEU A 46 10.25 0.67 12.01
C LEU A 46 11.15 1.08 10.83
N GLN A 47 12.43 1.32 11.11
CA GLN A 47 13.50 1.30 10.12
C GLN A 47 14.15 -0.09 10.17
N ILE A 48 14.23 -0.76 9.03
CA ILE A 48 14.84 -2.07 8.86
C ILE A 48 15.94 -1.98 7.81
N THR A 49 17.15 -2.42 8.14
CA THR A 49 18.28 -2.45 7.21
C THR A 49 18.14 -3.60 6.20
N ALA A 50 18.91 -3.56 5.11
CA ALA A 50 18.92 -4.66 4.13
C ALA A 50 19.36 -6.02 4.71
N GLN A 51 20.05 -6.02 5.85
CA GLN A 51 20.51 -7.18 6.60
C GLN A 51 19.55 -7.61 7.72
N GLY A 52 18.39 -6.95 7.85
CA GLY A 52 17.37 -7.29 8.85
C GLY A 52 17.55 -6.63 10.24
N GLY A 53 18.57 -5.79 10.42
CA GLY A 53 18.72 -4.97 11.63
C GLY A 53 17.55 -4.00 11.76
N ARG A 54 16.95 -3.91 12.95
CA ARG A 54 15.70 -3.18 13.21
C ARG A 54 15.87 -2.08 14.28
N SER A 55 15.22 -0.95 14.08
CA SER A 55 15.09 0.13 15.06
C SER A 55 13.75 0.85 14.90
N THR A 56 13.16 1.32 15.99
CA THR A 56 11.99 2.21 15.92
C THR A 56 12.44 3.59 15.44
N LEU A 57 11.85 4.06 14.35
CA LEU A 57 12.08 5.40 13.82
C LEU A 57 11.12 6.42 14.44
N ALA A 58 9.84 6.05 14.58
CA ALA A 58 8.82 6.87 15.22
C ALA A 58 7.77 5.99 15.90
N ASP A 59 7.09 6.56 16.89
CA ASP A 59 5.98 5.93 17.61
C ASP A 59 4.76 6.85 17.49
N LEU A 60 3.88 6.53 16.53
CA LEU A 60 2.73 7.35 16.19
C LEU A 60 1.59 7.15 17.19
N GLN A 61 1.50 5.98 17.82
CA GLN A 61 0.54 5.74 18.90
C GLN A 61 0.87 6.63 20.12
N LYS A 62 2.14 6.72 20.52
CA LYS A 62 2.56 7.63 21.59
C LYS A 62 2.39 9.11 21.26
N ALA A 63 2.32 9.43 19.97
CA ALA A 63 2.05 10.78 19.48
C ALA A 63 0.55 11.07 19.30
N ASP A 64 -0.35 10.16 19.72
CA ASP A 64 -1.81 10.27 19.55
C ASP A 64 -2.26 10.39 18.08
N LEU A 65 -1.48 9.83 17.15
CA LEU A 65 -1.74 9.82 15.71
C LEU A 65 -2.27 8.47 15.19
N GLY A 66 -2.41 7.48 16.07
CA GLY A 66 -2.99 6.17 15.77
C GLY A 66 -2.04 5.21 15.05
N ILE A 67 -2.65 4.27 14.33
CA ILE A 67 -1.99 3.15 13.65
C ILE A 67 -1.67 3.56 12.21
N PRO A 68 -0.41 3.47 11.76
CA PRO A 68 -0.05 3.73 10.37
C PRO A 68 -0.42 2.56 9.44
N PHE A 69 -0.83 2.89 8.22
CA PHE A 69 -1.13 1.92 7.16
C PHE A 69 -0.09 1.94 6.04
N SER A 70 -0.26 2.78 5.03
CA SER A 70 0.69 2.90 3.93
C SER A 70 1.79 3.88 4.29
N VAL A 71 2.96 3.67 3.69
CA VAL A 71 4.13 4.54 3.82
C VAL A 71 4.78 4.70 2.45
N VAL A 72 5.20 5.91 2.13
CA VAL A 72 5.95 6.24 0.92
C VAL A 72 7.13 7.14 1.28
N GLU A 73 8.23 7.01 0.54
CA GLU A 73 9.40 7.87 0.69
C GLU A 73 9.26 9.12 -0.19
N GLN A 74 9.62 10.27 0.34
CA GLN A 74 9.73 11.52 -0.39
C GLN A 74 10.89 12.35 0.17
N GLN A 75 11.93 12.56 -0.64
CA GLN A 75 13.03 13.49 -0.35
C GLN A 75 13.69 13.24 1.02
N GLY A 76 13.91 11.98 1.35
CA GLY A 76 14.50 11.50 2.61
C GLY A 76 13.49 11.35 3.76
N SER A 77 12.30 11.94 3.66
CA SER A 77 11.25 11.78 4.66
C SER A 77 10.27 10.67 4.27
N LEU A 78 9.51 10.21 5.24
CA LEU A 78 8.46 9.22 5.05
C LEU A 78 7.11 9.88 5.22
N VAL A 79 6.17 9.58 4.35
CA VAL A 79 4.78 10.06 4.45
C VAL A 79 3.87 8.86 4.64
N LEU A 80 2.99 8.95 5.63
CA LEU A 80 2.14 7.84 6.08
C LEU A 80 0.71 8.28 6.24
N THR A 81 -0.20 7.38 5.94
CA THR A 81 -1.59 7.45 6.40
C THR A 81 -1.71 6.81 7.77
N THR A 82 -2.51 7.41 8.64
CA THR A 82 -2.78 6.86 9.97
C THR A 82 -4.27 6.90 10.30
N SER A 83 -4.70 5.98 11.16
CA SER A 83 -6.04 5.94 11.72
C SER A 83 -6.01 5.56 13.19
N ASP A 84 -6.83 6.22 13.99
CA ASP A 84 -7.04 5.87 15.40
C ASP A 84 -8.51 5.52 15.69
N TYR A 85 -8.79 5.11 16.94
CA TYR A 85 -10.13 4.94 17.48
C TYR A 85 -10.86 6.29 17.59
N LEU A 86 -12.07 6.37 16.99
CA LEU A 86 -12.94 7.56 16.88
C LEU A 86 -12.28 8.69 16.07
N PRO A 87 -12.95 9.20 15.03
CA PRO A 87 -12.44 9.21 13.66
C PRO A 87 -11.26 10.18 13.46
N ARG A 88 -10.12 9.88 14.06
CA ARG A 88 -8.89 10.66 13.94
C ARG A 88 -8.04 10.01 12.87
N HIS A 89 -7.95 10.68 11.73
CA HIS A 89 -7.25 10.19 10.56
C HIS A 89 -6.27 11.25 10.09
N PHE A 90 -5.03 10.88 9.82
CA PHE A 90 -4.01 11.85 9.46
C PHE A 90 -3.18 11.41 8.27
N LEU A 91 -2.70 12.42 7.55
CA LEU A 91 -1.51 12.30 6.73
C LEU A 91 -0.34 12.87 7.52
N VAL A 92 0.67 12.06 7.78
CA VAL A 92 1.81 12.45 8.62
C VAL A 92 3.11 12.30 7.86
N GLN A 93 4.07 13.16 8.17
CA GLN A 93 5.45 13.08 7.73
C GLN A 93 6.34 12.68 8.91
N VAL A 94 7.29 11.78 8.66
CA VAL A 94 8.34 11.39 9.61
C VAL A 94 9.70 11.66 8.98
N SER A 95 10.53 12.47 9.64
CA SER A 95 11.87 12.79 9.18
C SER A 95 12.83 11.59 9.30
N PRO A 96 14.02 11.62 8.66
CA PRO A 96 15.06 10.61 8.88
C PRO A 96 15.47 10.40 10.34
N THR A 97 15.24 11.40 11.20
CA THR A 97 15.57 11.38 12.63
C THR A 97 14.37 11.04 13.51
N GLY A 98 13.20 10.72 12.93
CA GLY A 98 12.01 10.34 13.68
C GLY A 98 11.12 11.49 14.13
N ILE A 99 11.36 12.72 13.66
CA ILE A 99 10.50 13.86 13.98
C ILE A 99 9.21 13.73 13.18
N ILE A 100 8.08 13.76 13.89
CA ILE A 100 6.74 13.63 13.31
C ILE A 100 6.15 15.02 13.07
N ARG A 101 5.51 15.21 11.92
CA ARG A 101 4.71 16.38 11.58
C ARG A 101 3.41 15.93 10.92
N THR A 102 2.27 16.46 11.37
CA THR A 102 1.01 16.29 10.64
C THR A 102 1.02 17.19 9.40
N ILE A 103 0.75 16.59 8.23
CA ILE A 103 0.54 17.30 6.96
C ILE A 103 -0.92 17.75 6.87
N ALA A 104 -1.85 16.83 7.11
CA ALA A 104 -3.28 17.08 7.04
C ALA A 104 -4.06 16.25 8.05
N ASP A 105 -5.14 16.84 8.56
CA ASP A 105 -6.21 16.12 9.23
C ASP A 105 -7.20 15.61 8.17
N LEU A 106 -7.35 14.30 8.08
CA LEU A 106 -8.21 13.60 7.12
C LEU A 106 -9.55 13.19 7.76
N SER A 107 -9.81 13.58 9.00
CA SER A 107 -10.93 13.10 9.80
C SER A 107 -12.28 13.41 9.16
N ASP A 108 -12.49 14.66 8.76
CA ASP A 108 -13.74 15.12 8.15
C ASP A 108 -14.04 14.43 6.83
N VAL A 109 -13.02 14.25 5.98
CA VAL A 109 -13.17 13.64 4.65
C VAL A 109 -13.26 12.12 4.72
N SER A 110 -12.69 11.49 5.76
CA SER A 110 -12.83 10.04 6.00
C SER A 110 -14.18 9.73 6.64
N GLY A 111 -14.74 10.67 7.42
CA GLY A 111 -15.97 10.48 8.17
C GLY A 111 -15.82 9.49 9.33
N GLY A 112 -16.89 9.34 10.12
CA GLY A 112 -16.90 8.55 11.36
C GLY A 112 -16.57 7.05 11.21
N PHE A 113 -16.63 6.54 9.99
CA PHE A 113 -16.44 5.14 9.68
C PHE A 113 -15.39 4.93 8.58
N GLY A 114 -14.64 5.96 8.16
CA GLY A 114 -13.59 5.77 7.16
C GLY A 114 -12.21 5.59 7.74
N ALA A 115 -11.29 5.19 6.88
CA ALA A 115 -9.88 5.21 7.17
C ALA A 115 -9.08 5.49 5.89
N PRO A 116 -7.98 6.26 5.98
CA PRO A 116 -7.01 6.38 4.91
C PRO A 116 -6.13 5.13 4.88
N PHE A 117 -6.04 4.45 3.73
CA PHE A 117 -5.21 3.26 3.60
C PHE A 117 -3.93 3.52 2.81
N GLY A 118 -4.05 3.80 1.52
CA GLY A 118 -2.95 3.98 0.59
C GLY A 118 -2.50 5.43 0.49
N VAL A 119 -1.20 5.63 0.27
CA VAL A 119 -0.62 6.94 -0.07
C VAL A 119 0.44 6.79 -1.16
N ALA A 120 0.45 7.73 -2.10
CA ALA A 120 1.49 7.87 -3.12
C ALA A 120 1.93 9.33 -3.26
N VAL A 121 3.19 9.53 -3.66
CA VAL A 121 3.74 10.86 -3.97
C VAL A 121 3.42 11.22 -5.42
N SER A 122 2.84 12.39 -5.63
CA SER A 122 2.55 12.98 -6.94
C SER A 122 3.21 14.35 -7.05
N GLY A 123 4.51 14.36 -7.39
CA GLY A 123 5.31 15.58 -7.37
C GLY A 123 5.52 16.10 -5.94
N ALA A 124 5.04 17.31 -5.67
CA ALA A 124 5.06 17.93 -4.33
C ALA A 124 3.81 17.60 -3.49
N GLU A 125 2.81 16.95 -4.09
CA GLU A 125 1.54 16.62 -3.46
C GLU A 125 1.45 15.11 -3.16
N TYR A 126 0.41 14.73 -2.43
CA TYR A 126 0.11 13.36 -2.07
C TYR A 126 -1.25 12.95 -2.62
N VAL A 127 -1.37 11.68 -2.98
CA VAL A 127 -2.63 11.06 -3.33
C VAL A 127 -2.94 9.99 -2.30
N VAL A 128 -4.13 10.03 -1.73
CA VAL A 128 -4.55 9.17 -0.62
C VAL A 128 -5.85 8.47 -1.00
N THR A 129 -5.94 7.16 -0.71
CA THR A 129 -7.19 6.41 -0.80
C THR A 129 -7.90 6.45 0.54
N LEU A 130 -9.19 6.80 0.50
CA LEU A 130 -10.07 6.78 1.66
C LEU A 130 -11.10 5.67 1.48
N SER A 131 -11.18 4.79 2.47
CA SER A 131 -12.10 3.67 2.47
C SER A 131 -13.05 3.77 3.66
N PRO A 132 -14.35 3.91 3.41
CA PRO A 132 -15.35 3.82 4.46
C PRO A 132 -15.65 2.37 4.84
N ASP A 133 -15.98 2.15 6.11
CA ASP A 133 -16.46 0.90 6.69
C ASP A 133 -17.97 0.70 6.53
N VAL A 134 -18.68 1.75 6.14
CA VAL A 134 -20.11 1.72 5.83
C VAL A 134 -20.31 1.54 4.32
N THR A 135 -21.14 0.56 3.96
CA THR A 135 -21.43 0.17 2.58
C THR A 135 -22.04 1.27 1.70
N GLU A 136 -22.59 2.31 2.31
CA GLU A 136 -23.26 3.44 1.63
C GLU A 136 -22.40 4.70 1.53
N SER A 137 -21.14 4.65 1.97
CA SER A 137 -20.23 5.79 1.90
C SER A 137 -19.27 5.67 0.72
N SER A 138 -18.86 6.81 0.15
CA SER A 138 -17.99 6.85 -1.03
C SER A 138 -16.56 6.46 -0.67
N GLY A 139 -16.02 5.46 -1.37
CA GLY A 139 -14.58 5.25 -1.46
C GLY A 139 -13.98 6.34 -2.34
N LEU A 140 -13.06 7.13 -1.80
CA LEU A 140 -12.52 8.31 -2.48
C LEU A 140 -11.05 8.15 -2.81
N LEU A 141 -10.65 8.78 -3.91
CA LEU A 141 -9.26 9.16 -4.15
C LEU A 141 -9.16 10.67 -3.94
N ILE A 142 -8.32 11.09 -2.99
CA ILE A 142 -8.12 12.50 -2.67
C ILE A 142 -6.69 12.93 -2.97
N ARG A 143 -6.52 14.23 -3.18
CA ARG A 143 -5.23 14.92 -3.26
C ARG A 143 -5.03 15.73 -1.99
N VAL A 144 -3.83 15.69 -1.46
CA VAL A 144 -3.41 16.48 -0.30
C VAL A 144 -2.15 17.26 -0.65
N LYS A 145 -2.18 18.58 -0.50
CA LYS A 145 -1.00 19.44 -0.66
C LYS A 145 -0.10 19.38 0.57
N ASP A 146 1.16 19.75 0.43
CA ASP A 146 2.09 19.94 1.56
C ASP A 146 1.60 20.98 2.59
N THR A 147 0.75 21.92 2.15
CA THR A 147 0.04 22.88 3.00
C THR A 147 -1.13 22.27 3.79
N GLY A 148 -1.45 21.00 3.57
CA GLY A 148 -2.59 20.30 4.16
C GLY A 148 -3.93 20.51 3.45
N ALA A 149 -3.96 21.22 2.32
CA ALA A 149 -5.19 21.42 1.56
C ALA A 149 -5.64 20.12 0.89
N ILE A 150 -6.92 19.76 1.06
CA ILE A 150 -7.51 18.51 0.57
C ILE A 150 -8.47 18.82 -0.58
N THR A 151 -8.39 18.06 -1.67
CA THR A 151 -9.36 18.09 -2.77
C THR A 151 -9.67 16.67 -3.22
N GLU A 152 -10.94 16.38 -3.49
CA GLU A 152 -11.33 15.12 -4.13
C GLU A 152 -10.79 15.06 -5.56
N ILE A 153 -10.27 13.88 -5.95
CA ILE A 153 -9.90 13.58 -7.34
C ILE A 153 -11.03 12.80 -8.00
N ALA A 154 -11.50 11.72 -7.36
CA ALA A 154 -12.54 10.86 -7.90
C ALA A 154 -13.26 10.06 -6.81
N ASP A 155 -14.56 9.83 -7.02
CA ASP A 155 -15.31 8.75 -6.39
C ASP A 155 -15.02 7.41 -7.12
N VAL A 156 -14.52 6.44 -6.36
CA VAL A 156 -14.18 5.09 -6.85
C VAL A 156 -15.06 4.00 -6.24
N SER A 157 -16.11 4.37 -5.50
CA SER A 157 -17.03 3.47 -4.76
C SER A 157 -17.73 2.45 -5.64
N GLY A 158 -17.95 2.75 -6.93
CA GLY A 158 -18.50 1.81 -7.91
C GLY A 158 -17.67 0.53 -8.08
N PHE A 159 -16.43 0.51 -7.59
CA PHE A 159 -15.54 -0.66 -7.57
C PHE A 159 -15.23 -1.14 -6.14
N GLY A 160 -16.00 -0.72 -5.13
CA GLY A 160 -15.79 -1.05 -3.73
C GLY A 160 -14.81 -0.12 -3.02
N LYS A 161 -14.21 -0.61 -1.94
CA LYS A 161 -13.28 0.15 -1.10
C LYS A 161 -11.87 0.22 -1.71
N PRO A 162 -11.25 1.40 -1.81
CA PRO A 162 -9.88 1.54 -2.31
C PRO A 162 -8.82 1.28 -1.23
N PHE A 163 -7.89 0.37 -1.50
CA PHE A 163 -6.81 0.01 -0.58
C PHE A 163 -5.51 0.72 -0.91
N GLY A 164 -4.66 0.17 -1.79
CA GLY A 164 -3.40 0.77 -2.21
C GLY A 164 -3.54 1.73 -3.40
N VAL A 165 -2.60 2.66 -3.51
CA VAL A 165 -2.45 3.56 -4.67
C VAL A 165 -0.98 3.72 -5.04
N VAL A 166 -0.69 3.86 -6.33
CA VAL A 166 0.62 4.29 -6.85
C VAL A 166 0.44 5.30 -7.98
N VAL A 167 1.43 6.18 -8.18
CA VAL A 167 1.50 7.05 -9.36
C VAL A 167 2.27 6.35 -10.47
N GLN A 168 1.68 6.29 -11.67
CA GLN A 168 2.33 5.76 -12.87
C GLN A 168 2.05 6.72 -14.03
N ASN A 169 3.10 7.25 -14.65
CA ASN A 169 3.01 8.15 -15.82
C ASN A 169 2.07 9.37 -15.61
N GLY A 170 2.05 9.94 -14.40
CA GLY A 170 1.21 11.10 -14.07
C GLY A 170 -0.26 10.77 -13.81
N GLU A 171 -0.64 9.50 -13.86
CA GLU A 171 -1.96 8.98 -13.48
C GLU A 171 -1.84 8.12 -12.21
N PHE A 172 -2.98 7.73 -11.65
CA PHE A 172 -3.05 6.95 -10.43
C PHE A 172 -3.56 5.54 -10.73
N VAL A 173 -2.92 4.54 -10.13
CA VAL A 173 -3.42 3.17 -10.14
C VAL A 173 -3.89 2.80 -8.74
N VAL A 174 -5.15 2.39 -8.63
CA VAL A 174 -5.81 2.13 -7.35
C VAL A 174 -6.24 0.66 -7.26
N ALA A 175 -5.87 -0.01 -6.17
CA ALA A 175 -6.29 -1.36 -5.84
C ALA A 175 -7.65 -1.33 -5.12
N GLN A 176 -8.61 -2.15 -5.55
CA GLN A 176 -9.98 -2.11 -5.07
C GLN A 176 -10.45 -3.44 -4.46
N GLN A 177 -11.32 -3.35 -3.45
CA GLN A 177 -11.90 -4.51 -2.76
C GLN A 177 -12.60 -5.49 -3.69
N THR A 178 -13.19 -5.04 -4.79
CA THR A 178 -13.91 -5.93 -5.73
C THR A 178 -12.98 -6.79 -6.59
N GLY A 179 -11.66 -6.61 -6.52
CA GLY A 179 -10.69 -7.30 -7.38
C GLY A 179 -10.08 -6.41 -8.45
N HIS A 180 -10.62 -5.21 -8.66
CA HIS A 180 -10.18 -4.34 -9.74
C HIS A 180 -8.87 -3.60 -9.42
N LEU A 181 -8.05 -3.42 -10.45
CA LEU A 181 -7.13 -2.29 -10.52
C LEU A 181 -7.76 -1.22 -11.42
N LEU A 182 -7.80 0.02 -10.94
CA LEU A 182 -8.33 1.15 -11.69
C LEU A 182 -7.20 2.08 -12.11
N ARG A 183 -7.34 2.70 -13.28
CA ARG A 183 -6.63 3.91 -13.67
C ARG A 183 -7.51 5.11 -13.37
N VAL A 184 -6.99 6.07 -12.63
CA VAL A 184 -7.63 7.35 -12.34
C VAL A 184 -6.75 8.47 -12.86
N ARG A 185 -7.30 9.31 -13.73
CA ARG A 185 -6.62 10.49 -14.24
C ARG A 185 -6.67 11.65 -13.26
N PRO A 186 -5.76 12.64 -13.34
CA PRO A 186 -5.80 13.85 -12.52
C PRO A 186 -7.08 14.68 -12.65
N ASP A 187 -7.84 14.50 -13.73
CA ASP A 187 -9.15 15.12 -13.99
C ASP A 187 -10.34 14.31 -13.43
N GLY A 188 -10.07 13.24 -12.68
CA GLY A 188 -11.08 12.40 -12.04
C GLY A 188 -11.66 11.29 -12.91
N LYS A 189 -11.24 11.17 -14.18
CA LYS A 189 -11.72 10.07 -15.04
C LYS A 189 -11.21 8.72 -14.54
N VAL A 190 -12.14 7.81 -14.23
CA VAL A 190 -11.87 6.44 -13.76
C VAL A 190 -12.06 5.43 -14.88
N SER A 191 -11.16 4.45 -15.00
CA SER A 191 -11.31 3.31 -15.92
C SER A 191 -10.67 2.04 -15.35
N PRO A 192 -11.27 0.85 -15.55
CA PRO A 192 -10.68 -0.40 -15.10
C PRO A 192 -9.47 -0.79 -15.96
N ILE A 193 -8.42 -1.29 -15.32
CA ILE A 193 -7.24 -1.89 -15.99
C ILE A 193 -7.43 -3.41 -16.11
N VAL A 194 -7.79 -4.06 -15.00
CA VAL A 194 -7.97 -5.51 -14.90
C VAL A 194 -8.85 -5.84 -13.70
N ASP A 195 -9.60 -6.94 -13.79
CA ASP A 195 -10.29 -7.57 -12.66
C ASP A 195 -9.50 -8.83 -12.23
N LEU A 196 -8.71 -8.71 -11.16
CA LEU A 196 -7.87 -9.78 -10.64
C LEU A 196 -8.71 -10.89 -9.98
N ALA A 197 -9.85 -10.56 -9.39
CA ALA A 197 -10.71 -11.56 -8.76
C ALA A 197 -11.31 -12.48 -9.82
N LYS A 198 -11.84 -11.91 -10.91
CA LYS A 198 -12.35 -12.68 -12.06
C LYS A 198 -11.25 -13.47 -12.77
N ALA A 199 -10.02 -12.96 -12.81
CA ALA A 199 -8.86 -13.66 -13.34
C ALA A 199 -8.29 -14.75 -12.40
N GLY A 200 -8.88 -14.96 -11.22
CA GLY A 200 -8.46 -16.01 -10.27
C GLY A 200 -7.30 -15.62 -9.35
N PHE A 201 -6.88 -14.35 -9.36
CA PHE A 201 -5.79 -13.82 -8.53
C PHE A 201 -6.28 -13.20 -7.21
N GLY A 202 -7.57 -12.93 -7.05
CA GLY A 202 -8.18 -12.45 -5.81
C GLY A 202 -8.26 -10.93 -5.70
N ILE A 203 -8.39 -10.44 -4.47
CA ILE A 203 -8.56 -9.02 -4.14
C ILE A 203 -7.17 -8.39 -3.97
N PRO A 204 -6.84 -7.32 -4.72
CA PRO A 204 -5.58 -6.61 -4.56
C PRO A 204 -5.56 -5.79 -3.26
N PHE A 205 -4.39 -5.69 -2.63
CA PHE A 205 -4.15 -4.87 -1.44
C PHE A 205 -3.19 -3.71 -1.77
N GLY A 206 -1.89 -3.99 -1.84
CA GLY A 206 -0.85 -3.04 -2.20
C GLY A 206 -0.54 -3.10 -3.69
N VAL A 207 -0.15 -1.96 -4.25
CA VAL A 207 0.29 -1.82 -5.65
C VAL A 207 1.57 -1.00 -5.71
N ALA A 208 2.53 -1.46 -6.51
CA ALA A 208 3.73 -0.72 -6.86
C ALA A 208 3.89 -0.71 -8.38
N ALA A 209 4.55 0.32 -8.92
CA ALA A 209 4.78 0.48 -10.34
C ALA A 209 6.28 0.47 -10.64
N ARG A 210 6.67 -0.16 -11.75
CA ARG A 210 7.99 -0.02 -12.35
C ARG A 210 7.81 0.08 -13.86
N GLU A 211 8.14 1.24 -14.42
CA GLU A 211 7.88 1.53 -15.83
C GLU A 211 6.38 1.29 -16.15
N MET A 212 6.09 0.39 -17.09
CA MET A 212 4.74 0.01 -17.49
C MET A 212 4.16 -1.16 -16.67
N ASP A 213 4.98 -1.84 -15.87
CA ASP A 213 4.52 -2.95 -15.04
C ASP A 213 3.91 -2.46 -13.72
N LEU A 214 2.85 -3.14 -13.31
CA LEU A 214 2.30 -3.05 -11.97
C LEU A 214 2.58 -4.34 -11.21
N PHE A 215 2.96 -4.23 -9.95
CA PHE A 215 3.13 -5.35 -9.04
C PHE A 215 2.16 -5.22 -7.88
N VAL A 216 1.44 -6.31 -7.60
CA VAL A 216 0.26 -6.28 -6.75
C VAL A 216 0.30 -7.42 -5.76
N THR A 217 -0.01 -7.13 -4.51
CA THR A 217 -0.22 -8.14 -3.46
C THR A 217 -1.71 -8.45 -3.38
N THR A 218 -2.07 -9.71 -3.13
CA THR A 218 -3.47 -10.11 -3.07
C THR A 218 -3.82 -10.89 -1.82
N ASN A 219 -5.11 -10.86 -1.46
CA ASN A 219 -5.67 -11.59 -0.31
C ASN A 219 -5.54 -13.12 -0.41
N THR A 220 -5.24 -13.65 -1.59
CA THR A 220 -5.03 -15.09 -1.85
C THR A 220 -3.57 -15.52 -1.69
N GLY A 221 -2.70 -14.67 -1.15
CA GLY A 221 -1.31 -15.02 -0.91
C GLY A 221 -0.37 -14.73 -2.07
N LEU A 222 -0.85 -14.07 -3.13
CA LEU A 222 -0.11 -13.95 -4.38
C LEU A 222 0.56 -12.58 -4.49
N VAL A 223 1.72 -12.58 -5.13
CA VAL A 223 2.28 -11.40 -5.78
C VAL A 223 2.07 -11.58 -7.28
N VAL A 224 1.49 -10.58 -7.91
CA VAL A 224 1.03 -10.61 -9.31
C VAL A 224 1.67 -9.46 -10.05
N ARG A 225 2.17 -9.73 -11.26
CA ARG A 225 2.58 -8.69 -12.21
C ARG A 225 1.41 -8.44 -13.16
N VAL A 226 1.06 -7.19 -13.40
CA VAL A 226 0.10 -6.80 -14.43
C VAL A 226 0.84 -5.97 -15.46
N LYS A 227 0.87 -6.48 -16.69
CA LYS A 227 1.45 -5.80 -17.85
C LYS A 227 0.38 -5.69 -18.93
N ASP A 228 0.12 -4.48 -19.40
CA ASP A 228 -0.88 -4.21 -20.44
C ASP A 228 -2.25 -4.85 -20.13
N GLY A 229 -2.69 -4.75 -18.87
CA GLY A 229 -3.95 -5.33 -18.38
C GLY A 229 -3.94 -6.86 -18.19
N THR A 230 -2.83 -7.53 -18.48
CA THR A 230 -2.70 -8.99 -18.35
C THR A 230 -2.00 -9.35 -17.04
N PRO A 231 -2.68 -10.06 -16.11
CA PRO A 231 -2.08 -10.50 -14.86
C PRO A 231 -1.31 -11.82 -15.00
N THR A 232 -0.13 -11.89 -14.40
CA THR A 232 0.69 -13.11 -14.31
C THR A 232 1.20 -13.32 -12.88
N LEU A 233 1.25 -14.59 -12.45
CA LEU A 233 1.76 -14.94 -11.13
C LEU A 233 3.27 -14.67 -11.06
N VAL A 234 3.71 -13.92 -10.05
CA VAL A 234 5.13 -13.80 -9.70
C VAL A 234 5.49 -14.84 -8.64
N VAL A 235 4.76 -14.87 -7.52
CA VAL A 235 4.99 -15.83 -6.45
C VAL A 235 3.73 -16.08 -5.62
N ASN A 236 3.58 -17.29 -5.09
CA ASN A 236 2.56 -17.67 -4.11
C ASN A 236 3.20 -17.82 -2.72
N LEU A 237 3.08 -16.80 -1.87
CA LEU A 237 3.68 -16.76 -0.54
C LEU A 237 2.96 -17.67 0.47
N LEU A 238 1.66 -17.93 0.30
CA LEU A 238 0.93 -18.89 1.12
C LEU A 238 1.44 -20.31 0.91
N SER A 239 1.76 -20.70 -0.33
CA SER A 239 2.37 -22.02 -0.60
C SER A 239 3.72 -22.21 0.08
N GLN A 240 4.41 -21.11 0.40
CA GLN A 240 5.68 -21.08 1.12
C GLN A 240 5.51 -20.86 2.63
N LYS A 241 4.26 -20.82 3.14
CA LYS A 241 3.91 -20.55 4.55
C LYS A 241 4.40 -19.19 5.06
N LEU A 242 4.50 -18.19 4.18
CA LEU A 242 4.96 -16.82 4.49
C LEU A 242 3.80 -15.84 4.75
N GLY A 243 2.55 -16.31 4.70
CA GLY A 243 1.36 -15.51 4.97
C GLY A 243 0.78 -14.82 3.74
N ILE A 244 -0.19 -13.92 3.99
CA ILE A 244 -0.83 -13.12 2.94
C ILE A 244 -0.04 -11.81 2.79
N PRO A 245 0.45 -11.49 1.57
CA PRO A 245 1.17 -10.24 1.36
C PRO A 245 0.23 -9.03 1.53
N SER A 246 0.76 -7.94 2.06
CA SER A 246 0.03 -6.71 2.35
C SER A 246 0.61 -5.54 1.59
N GLY A 247 1.74 -4.99 2.04
CA GLY A 247 2.47 -3.91 1.37
C GLY A 247 3.44 -4.41 0.31
N ILE A 248 3.73 -3.56 -0.67
CA ILE A 248 4.71 -3.82 -1.71
C ILE A 248 5.41 -2.53 -2.15
N ALA A 249 6.71 -2.61 -2.39
CA ALA A 249 7.50 -1.55 -3.00
C ALA A 249 8.53 -2.13 -3.98
N VAL A 250 8.93 -1.35 -4.97
CA VAL A 250 10.00 -1.70 -5.91
C VAL A 250 11.33 -1.24 -5.34
N SER A 251 12.32 -2.13 -5.29
CA SER A 251 13.70 -1.86 -4.83
C SER A 251 14.68 -2.31 -5.91
N GLY A 252 14.96 -1.44 -6.88
CA GLY A 252 15.79 -1.79 -8.04
C GLY A 252 15.12 -2.88 -8.90
N SER A 253 15.79 -4.02 -9.07
CA SER A 253 15.25 -5.18 -9.79
C SER A 253 14.22 -5.98 -8.99
N ASP A 254 14.19 -5.80 -7.67
CA ASP A 254 13.46 -6.66 -6.74
C ASP A 254 12.17 -5.99 -6.24
N LEU A 255 11.29 -6.81 -5.66
CA LEU A 255 10.14 -6.34 -4.90
C LEU A 255 10.39 -6.57 -3.41
N ILE A 256 9.96 -5.60 -2.61
CA ILE A 256 9.95 -5.70 -1.16
C ILE A 256 8.51 -5.84 -0.71
N VAL A 257 8.22 -6.88 0.06
CA VAL A 257 6.85 -7.27 0.38
C VAL A 257 6.71 -7.48 1.88
N THR A 258 5.69 -6.89 2.49
CA THR A 258 5.28 -7.21 3.86
C THR A 258 4.17 -8.25 3.85
N THR A 259 4.07 -9.06 4.90
CA THR A 259 2.97 -10.01 5.04
C THR A 259 2.29 -9.88 6.40
N ASN A 260 0.99 -10.23 6.46
CA ASN A 260 0.20 -10.23 7.69
C ASN A 260 0.66 -11.29 8.71
N SER A 261 1.64 -12.13 8.35
CA SER A 261 2.31 -13.07 9.25
C SER A 261 3.61 -12.50 9.81
N GLY A 262 3.86 -11.20 9.60
CA GLY A 262 4.97 -10.48 10.21
C GLY A 262 6.30 -10.64 9.49
N TYR A 263 6.29 -10.88 8.18
CA TYR A 263 7.51 -10.95 7.37
C TYR A 263 7.75 -9.66 6.58
N LEU A 264 9.03 -9.32 6.43
CA LEU A 264 9.54 -8.45 5.38
C LEU A 264 10.39 -9.31 4.44
N LEU A 265 10.00 -9.35 3.18
CA LEU A 265 10.53 -10.26 2.16
C LEU A 265 11.15 -9.47 1.01
N ARG A 266 12.17 -10.05 0.40
CA ARG A 266 12.68 -9.67 -0.92
C ARG A 266 12.25 -10.72 -1.92
N VAL A 267 11.54 -10.32 -2.96
CA VAL A 267 11.17 -11.17 -4.11
C VAL A 267 12.00 -10.74 -5.30
N ARG A 268 12.91 -11.61 -5.74
CA ARG A 268 13.78 -11.35 -6.90
C ARG A 268 13.04 -11.72 -8.17
N LEU A 269 12.91 -10.74 -9.06
CA LEU A 269 12.31 -10.96 -10.36
C LEU A 269 13.35 -11.61 -11.28
N SER A 270 12.99 -12.76 -11.87
CA SER A 270 13.81 -13.51 -12.82
C SER A 270 13.93 -12.80 -14.16
#